data_AF-A0AAW0AMV3-F1
#
_entry.id   AF-A0AAW0AMV3-F1
#
_cell.length_a   1.000
_cell.length_b   1.000
_cell.length_c   1.000
_cell.angle_alpha   90.00
_cell.angle_beta   90.00
_cell.angle_gamma   90.00
#
_symmetry.space_group_name_H-M   'P 1'
#
loop_
_entity.id
_entity.type
_entity.pdbx_description
1 polymer ?
#
loop_
_entity_poly.entity_id
_entity_poly.type
_entity_poly.pdbx_seq_one_letter_code
_entity_poly.pdbx_strand_id
1 'polypeptide(L)'
;MLRSLESDRSRISHLETQILDLQRAISALETERDVTQARLDAYKYPVLTLPTEIVSEIFIHVLPPYPDCPPLMGLHSPNTLARICSKWRSIALSTPRLWRAIQLQYKNHAIPLFPQVQMFEVWTTRAASCPLSIYIDGAYPEFSSKAVKAVLAHGARIEYLKLHVTLSTTFTAALEESTPLLRGLELNFLTNITALKLDDAPQLRTVVIDGHIAFQGSLPWDKLTSLTLTHVHTINCYPILRQTKNLVHCELRYPSYLDTMTDPPEQDVVLPSLESLSLLGAGKAKNLLAALVVPALDKLAVTEDLMGAQPLDVLHSLISKSQCQLQEVRIVYAFRRKISQPKYRNEFPSLCFTFEDAYPDANPYSEDEDSGSDFDL
;
A
#
# COMPACT_ATOMS: atom_id res chain seq x y z
N MET A 1 25.13 -85.88 -13.87
CA MET A 1 24.75 -85.60 -12.46
C MET A 1 25.93 -85.05 -11.65
N LEU A 2 27.08 -85.76 -11.56
CA LEU A 2 28.25 -85.30 -10.80
C LEU A 2 28.85 -83.94 -11.24
N ARG A 3 29.00 -83.68 -12.55
CA ARG A 3 29.47 -82.37 -13.07
C ARG A 3 28.52 -81.20 -12.78
N SER A 4 27.23 -81.47 -12.57
CA SER A 4 26.24 -80.45 -12.18
C SER A 4 26.47 -80.00 -10.74
N LEU A 5 26.75 -80.97 -9.85
CA LEU A 5 26.98 -80.71 -8.43
C LEU A 5 28.29 -79.95 -8.16
N GLU A 6 29.33 -80.15 -8.98
CA GLU A 6 30.58 -79.37 -8.90
C GLU A 6 30.38 -77.92 -9.37
N SER A 7 29.57 -77.71 -10.41
CA SER A 7 29.16 -76.37 -10.86
C SER A 7 28.36 -75.65 -9.77
N ASP A 8 27.42 -76.34 -9.13
CA ASP A 8 26.61 -75.77 -8.04
C ASP A 8 27.45 -75.40 -6.81
N ARG A 9 28.43 -76.24 -6.43
CA ARG A 9 29.38 -75.94 -5.34
C ARG A 9 30.25 -74.73 -5.63
N SER A 10 30.74 -74.62 -6.87
CA SER A 10 31.52 -73.45 -7.31
C SER A 10 30.66 -72.18 -7.29
N ARG A 11 29.38 -72.29 -7.67
CA ARG A 11 28.43 -71.19 -7.61
C ARG A 11 28.12 -70.75 -6.18
N ILE A 12 27.95 -71.70 -5.25
CA ILE A 12 27.77 -71.40 -3.82
C ILE A 12 28.98 -70.66 -3.26
N SER A 13 30.20 -71.17 -3.48
CA SER A 13 31.43 -70.50 -2.99
C SER A 13 31.58 -69.08 -3.55
N HIS A 14 31.20 -68.87 -4.82
CA HIS A 14 31.19 -67.54 -5.42
C HIS A 14 30.14 -66.63 -4.77
N LEU A 15 28.92 -67.12 -4.50
CA LEU A 15 27.87 -66.37 -3.82
C LEU A 15 28.26 -66.03 -2.37
N GLU A 16 28.87 -66.96 -1.63
CA GLU A 16 29.38 -66.72 -0.27
C GLU A 16 30.45 -65.63 -0.26
N THR A 17 31.34 -65.62 -1.25
CA THR A 17 32.35 -64.57 -1.41
C THR A 17 31.68 -63.21 -1.67
N GLN A 18 30.69 -63.16 -2.57
CA GLN A 18 29.93 -61.94 -2.82
C GLN A 18 29.17 -61.45 -1.58
N ILE A 19 28.57 -62.36 -0.80
CA ILE A 19 27.89 -62.03 0.46
C ILE A 19 28.88 -61.38 1.43
N LEU A 20 30.07 -61.96 1.60
CA LEU A 20 31.10 -61.41 2.48
C LEU A 20 31.59 -60.04 2.02
N ASP A 21 31.77 -59.83 0.72
CA ASP A 21 32.17 -58.53 0.17
C ASP A 21 31.08 -57.48 0.37
N LEU A 22 29.81 -57.83 0.13
CA LEU A 22 28.66 -56.94 0.37
C LEU A 22 28.50 -56.61 1.86
N GLN A 23 28.69 -57.57 2.76
CA GLN A 23 28.64 -57.33 4.20
C GLN A 23 29.74 -56.36 4.66
N ARG A 24 30.96 -56.46 4.10
CA ARG A 24 32.04 -55.50 4.35
C ARG A 24 31.68 -54.11 3.83
N ALA A 25 31.11 -54.02 2.63
CA ALA A 25 30.68 -52.76 2.05
C ALA A 25 29.57 -52.09 2.88
N ILE A 26 28.57 -52.85 3.34
CA ILE A 26 27.50 -52.34 4.22
C ILE A 26 28.11 -51.80 5.52
N SER A 27 28.97 -52.56 6.18
CA SER A 27 29.58 -52.15 7.45
C SER A 27 30.40 -50.86 7.30
N ALA A 28 31.14 -50.72 6.20
CA ALA A 28 31.90 -49.50 5.90
C ALA A 28 30.97 -48.29 5.70
N LEU A 29 29.89 -48.46 4.93
CA LEU A 29 28.90 -47.40 4.71
C LEU A 29 28.13 -47.02 5.99
N GLU A 30 27.83 -47.98 6.86
CA GLU A 30 27.22 -47.70 8.17
C GLU A 30 28.16 -46.89 9.07
N THR A 31 29.45 -47.23 9.07
CA THR A 31 30.46 -46.47 9.82
C THR A 31 30.58 -45.04 9.29
N GLU A 32 30.63 -44.87 7.97
CA GLU A 32 30.68 -43.54 7.34
C GLU A 32 29.41 -42.72 7.59
N ARG A 33 28.23 -43.36 7.53
CA ARG A 33 26.95 -42.76 7.93
C ARG A 33 27.01 -42.26 9.36
N ASP A 34 27.47 -43.09 10.30
CA ASP A 34 27.47 -42.76 11.73
C ASP A 34 28.44 -41.60 12.04
N VAL A 35 29.62 -41.59 11.41
CA VAL A 35 30.57 -40.46 11.50
C VAL A 35 29.97 -39.18 10.94
N THR A 36 29.29 -39.26 9.78
CA THR A 36 28.65 -38.09 9.16
C THR A 36 27.50 -37.57 10.01
N GLN A 37 26.69 -38.46 10.57
CA GLN A 37 25.59 -38.11 11.47
C GLN A 37 26.11 -37.42 12.74
N ALA A 38 27.15 -37.97 13.37
CA ALA A 38 27.76 -37.35 14.55
C ALA A 38 28.31 -35.93 14.27
N ARG A 39 28.89 -35.71 13.08
CA ARG A 39 29.35 -34.37 12.66
C ARG A 39 28.18 -33.39 12.48
N LEU A 40 27.06 -33.85 11.91
CA LEU A 40 25.87 -33.02 11.74
C LEU A 40 25.21 -32.69 13.08
N ASP A 41 25.15 -33.65 14.00
CA ASP A 41 24.56 -33.48 15.34
C ASP A 41 25.39 -32.53 16.22
N ALA A 42 26.71 -32.49 16.02
CA ALA A 42 27.59 -31.52 16.69
C ALA A 42 27.33 -30.07 16.24
N TYR A 43 26.79 -29.87 15.03
CA TYR A 43 26.49 -28.55 14.50
C TYR A 43 25.15 -28.04 15.02
N LYS A 44 25.19 -27.13 16.00
CA LYS A 44 23.97 -26.45 16.46
C LYS A 44 23.55 -25.42 15.41
N TYR A 45 22.49 -25.72 14.67
CA TYR A 45 21.84 -24.74 13.80
C TYR A 45 21.13 -23.69 14.66
N PRO A 46 21.61 -22.44 14.73
CA PRO A 46 21.12 -21.47 15.72
C PRO A 46 19.61 -21.23 15.61
N VAL A 47 19.08 -21.15 14.39
CA VAL A 47 17.64 -20.96 14.15
C VAL A 47 16.77 -22.17 14.52
N LEU A 48 17.36 -23.37 14.63
CA LEU A 48 16.67 -24.54 15.14
C LEU A 48 16.75 -24.64 16.67
N THR A 49 17.60 -23.86 17.32
CA THR A 49 17.70 -23.80 18.79
C THR A 49 16.95 -22.64 19.42
N LEU A 50 16.54 -21.65 18.63
CA LEU A 50 15.73 -20.53 19.11
C LEU A 50 14.32 -20.99 19.55
N PRO A 51 13.75 -20.37 20.59
CA PRO A 51 12.34 -20.50 20.94
C PRO A 51 11.45 -20.15 19.75
N THR A 52 10.29 -20.79 19.66
CA THR A 52 9.33 -20.62 18.55
C THR A 52 8.90 -19.17 18.40
N GLU A 53 8.73 -18.46 19.51
CA GLU A 53 8.29 -17.06 19.58
C GLU A 53 9.32 -16.13 18.92
N ILE A 54 10.61 -16.38 19.17
CA ILE A 54 11.70 -15.58 18.61
C ILE A 54 11.81 -15.81 17.10
N VAL A 55 11.66 -17.06 16.66
CA VAL A 55 11.64 -17.38 15.22
C VAL A 55 10.42 -16.74 14.54
N SER A 56 9.25 -16.75 15.17
CA SER A 56 8.05 -16.07 14.67
C SER A 56 8.26 -14.56 14.53
N GLU A 57 8.88 -13.88 15.51
CA GLU A 57 9.17 -12.45 15.39
C GLU A 57 10.20 -12.17 14.29
N ILE A 58 11.25 -13.00 14.16
CA ILE A 58 12.19 -12.91 13.03
C ILE A 58 11.44 -13.02 11.70
N PHE A 59 10.52 -13.98 11.57
CA PHE A 59 9.72 -14.16 10.36
C PHE A 59 8.87 -12.92 10.03
N ILE A 60 8.28 -12.29 11.04
CA ILE A 60 7.49 -11.07 10.86
C ILE A 60 8.38 -9.93 10.35
N HIS A 61 9.59 -9.79 10.87
CA HIS A 61 10.55 -8.76 10.45
C HIS A 61 11.15 -8.99 9.04
N VAL A 62 11.04 -10.18 8.48
CA VAL A 62 11.44 -10.45 7.08
C VAL A 62 10.43 -9.91 6.07
N LEU A 63 9.17 -9.73 6.49
CA LEU A 63 8.08 -9.22 5.68
C LEU A 63 8.05 -7.68 5.71
N PRO A 64 7.39 -7.02 4.74
CA PRO A 64 7.11 -5.59 4.81
C PRO A 64 6.40 -5.23 6.12
N PRO A 65 6.69 -4.05 6.70
CA PRO A 65 5.97 -3.56 7.87
C PRO A 65 4.47 -3.51 7.59
N TYR A 66 3.67 -4.12 8.46
CA TYR A 66 2.21 -4.01 8.37
C TYR A 66 1.78 -2.53 8.48
N PRO A 67 0.81 -2.05 7.67
CA PRO A 67 -0.16 -2.79 6.85
C PRO A 67 0.29 -3.17 5.44
N ASP A 68 1.55 -2.94 5.06
CA ASP A 68 2.02 -3.28 3.72
C ASP A 68 1.96 -4.79 3.46
N CYS A 69 1.53 -5.14 2.25
CA CYS A 69 1.29 -6.53 1.89
C CYS A 69 2.54 -7.15 1.24
N PRO A 70 3.02 -8.31 1.73
CA PRO A 70 4.08 -9.05 1.06
C PRO A 70 3.60 -9.61 -0.28
N PRO A 71 4.52 -9.92 -1.21
CA PRO A 71 4.14 -10.60 -2.43
C PRO A 71 3.62 -12.02 -2.12
N LEU A 72 2.62 -12.47 -2.89
CA LEU A 72 2.05 -13.83 -2.74
C LEU A 72 3.10 -14.94 -2.95
N MET A 73 4.11 -14.67 -3.77
CA MET A 73 5.22 -15.58 -4.06
C MET A 73 6.55 -14.83 -4.16
N GLY A 74 7.66 -15.55 -3.97
CA GLY A 74 9.02 -15.02 -4.15
C GLY A 74 9.71 -14.63 -2.84
N LEU A 75 10.76 -13.83 -2.98
CA LEU A 75 11.49 -13.25 -1.84
C LEU A 75 10.51 -12.38 -1.02
N HIS A 76 10.64 -12.42 0.30
CA HIS A 76 9.74 -11.72 1.24
C HIS A 76 8.28 -12.20 1.25
N SER A 77 7.98 -13.38 0.69
CA SER A 77 6.68 -14.05 0.88
C SER A 77 6.70 -14.96 2.12
N PRO A 78 5.65 -14.98 2.95
CA PRO A 78 5.54 -15.93 4.07
C PRO A 78 5.55 -17.39 3.60
N ASN A 79 5.14 -17.66 2.35
CA ASN A 79 5.24 -18.98 1.73
C ASN A 79 6.70 -19.47 1.63
N THR A 80 7.66 -18.57 1.42
CA THR A 80 9.09 -18.93 1.33
C THR A 80 9.63 -19.41 2.67
N LEU A 81 9.21 -18.77 3.76
CA LEU A 81 9.55 -19.20 5.13
C LEU A 81 9.02 -20.62 5.41
N ALA A 82 7.81 -20.90 4.95
CA ALA A 82 7.19 -22.23 5.07
C ALA A 82 7.80 -23.31 4.16
N ARG A 83 8.76 -22.98 3.30
CA ARG A 83 9.40 -23.91 2.35
C ARG A 83 10.81 -24.35 2.75
N ILE A 84 11.44 -23.70 3.73
CA ILE A 84 12.84 -23.93 4.09
C ILE A 84 13.06 -25.30 4.76
N CYS A 85 12.38 -25.58 5.87
CA CYS A 85 12.45 -26.89 6.54
C CYS A 85 11.12 -27.20 7.26
N SER A 86 10.97 -28.43 7.77
CA SER A 86 9.75 -28.87 8.48
C SER A 86 9.46 -28.01 9.72
N LYS A 87 10.48 -27.68 10.51
CA LYS A 87 10.32 -26.82 11.70
C LYS A 87 9.84 -25.42 11.34
N TRP A 88 10.46 -24.78 10.34
CA TRP A 88 10.06 -23.46 9.87
C TRP A 88 8.65 -23.46 9.29
N ARG A 89 8.28 -24.51 8.55
CA ARG A 89 6.91 -24.70 8.08
C ARG A 89 5.92 -24.75 9.23
N SER A 90 6.21 -25.53 10.27
CA SER A 90 5.35 -25.61 11.45
C SER A 90 5.18 -24.24 12.10
N ILE A 91 6.27 -23.51 12.33
CA ILE A 91 6.27 -22.18 12.96
C ILE A 91 5.51 -21.16 12.10
N ALA A 92 5.78 -21.13 10.80
CA ALA A 92 5.13 -20.19 9.88
C ALA A 92 3.62 -20.44 9.82
N LEU A 93 3.18 -21.70 9.71
CA LEU A 93 1.77 -22.05 9.68
C LEU A 93 1.07 -21.79 11.01
N SER A 94 1.77 -21.90 12.14
CA SER A 94 1.23 -21.60 13.48
C SER A 94 1.34 -20.12 13.87
N THR A 95 1.78 -19.23 12.98
CA THR A 95 1.93 -17.79 13.26
C THR A 95 0.95 -16.98 12.39
N PRO A 96 -0.28 -16.72 12.87
CA PRO A 96 -1.32 -16.03 12.09
C PRO A 96 -0.92 -14.66 11.55
N ARG A 97 -0.10 -13.91 12.29
CA ARG A 97 0.37 -12.56 11.91
C ARG A 97 1.13 -12.53 10.58
N LEU A 98 1.73 -13.63 10.14
CA LEU A 98 2.43 -13.70 8.85
C LEU A 98 1.50 -13.69 7.64
N TRP A 99 0.22 -14.02 7.84
CA TRP A 99 -0.75 -14.25 6.76
C TRP A 99 -1.82 -13.15 6.68
N ARG A 100 -1.73 -12.14 7.56
CA ARG A 100 -2.80 -11.14 7.74
C ARG A 100 -2.77 -9.98 6.74
N ALA A 101 -1.73 -9.86 5.91
CA ALA A 101 -1.63 -8.85 4.87
C ALA A 101 -1.58 -9.54 3.51
N ILE A 102 -2.52 -9.21 2.62
CA ILE A 102 -2.75 -9.95 1.38
C ILE A 102 -2.88 -9.00 0.20
N GLN A 103 -2.12 -9.28 -0.86
CA GLN A 103 -2.17 -8.52 -2.10
C GLN A 103 -2.70 -9.38 -3.24
N LEU A 104 -3.73 -8.90 -3.95
CA LEU A 104 -4.29 -9.51 -5.14
C LEU A 104 -3.98 -8.59 -6.33
N GLN A 105 -3.22 -9.09 -7.29
CA GLN A 105 -2.76 -8.27 -8.43
C GLN A 105 -3.11 -8.92 -9.76
N TYR A 106 -3.72 -8.16 -10.66
CA TYR A 106 -3.91 -8.53 -12.05
C TYR A 106 -3.10 -7.60 -12.96
N LYS A 107 -1.79 -7.60 -12.77
CA LYS A 107 -0.84 -6.90 -13.64
C LYS A 107 -0.12 -7.97 -14.47
N ASN A 108 -0.36 -8.00 -15.79
CA ASN A 108 0.40 -8.77 -16.79
C ASN A 108 0.15 -10.29 -16.91
N HIS A 109 -1.03 -10.83 -16.57
CA HIS A 109 -1.37 -12.26 -16.77
C HIS A 109 -0.41 -13.30 -16.15
N ALA A 110 0.60 -12.89 -15.37
CA ALA A 110 1.64 -13.78 -14.85
C ALA A 110 1.08 -14.86 -13.91
N ILE A 111 0.00 -14.54 -13.19
CA ILE A 111 -0.73 -15.49 -12.36
C ILE A 111 -2.23 -15.32 -12.66
N PRO A 112 -2.91 -16.36 -13.19
CA PRO A 112 -4.36 -16.33 -13.39
C PRO A 112 -5.11 -16.00 -12.09
N LEU A 113 -6.32 -15.44 -12.21
CA LEU A 113 -7.15 -15.03 -11.07
C LEU A 113 -7.44 -16.19 -10.09
N PHE A 114 -7.73 -17.38 -10.62
CA PHE A 114 -8.16 -18.52 -9.81
C PHE A 114 -7.13 -18.94 -8.74
N PRO A 115 -5.83 -19.14 -9.07
CA PRO A 115 -4.78 -19.34 -8.08
C PRO A 115 -4.68 -18.24 -7.02
N GLN A 116 -4.93 -16.97 -7.37
CA GLN A 116 -4.85 -15.87 -6.41
C GLN A 116 -5.98 -15.91 -5.39
N VAL A 117 -7.22 -16.17 -5.83
CA VAL A 117 -8.36 -16.33 -4.92
C VAL A 117 -8.16 -17.54 -4.02
N GLN A 118 -7.65 -18.65 -4.54
CA GLN A 118 -7.31 -19.80 -3.68
C GLN A 118 -6.25 -19.46 -2.64
N MET A 119 -5.21 -18.71 -3.03
CA MET A 119 -4.18 -18.26 -2.10
C MET A 119 -4.75 -17.30 -1.04
N PHE A 120 -5.64 -16.40 -1.45
CA PHE A 120 -6.38 -15.52 -0.56
C PHE A 120 -7.12 -16.32 0.52
N GLU A 121 -7.94 -17.31 0.13
CA GLU A 121 -8.68 -18.15 1.09
C GLU A 121 -7.74 -18.87 2.07
N VAL A 122 -6.63 -19.41 1.56
CA VAL A 122 -5.62 -20.09 2.37
C VAL A 122 -4.98 -19.11 3.37
N TRP A 123 -4.59 -17.92 2.94
CA TRP A 123 -3.96 -16.92 3.81
C TRP A 123 -4.96 -16.38 4.83
N THR A 124 -6.19 -16.10 4.44
CA THR A 124 -7.26 -15.64 5.33
C THR A 124 -7.60 -16.68 6.40
N THR A 125 -7.57 -17.97 6.04
CA THR A 125 -7.71 -19.09 6.99
C THR A 125 -6.54 -19.14 7.96
N ARG A 126 -5.30 -19.03 7.48
CA ARG A 126 -4.10 -19.04 8.33
C ARG A 126 -3.98 -17.82 9.22
N ALA A 127 -4.50 -16.67 8.78
CA ALA A 127 -4.59 -15.45 9.56
C ALA A 127 -5.57 -15.58 10.75
N ALA A 128 -6.38 -16.65 10.80
CA ALA A 128 -7.27 -16.96 11.91
C ALA A 128 -8.18 -15.78 12.29
N SER A 129 -8.04 -15.21 13.49
CA SER A 129 -8.80 -14.05 13.97
C SER A 129 -8.07 -12.72 13.78
N CYS A 130 -6.88 -12.71 13.18
CA CYS A 130 -6.14 -11.47 12.98
C CYS A 130 -6.93 -10.50 12.07
N PRO A 131 -6.87 -9.19 12.37
CA PRO A 131 -7.33 -8.16 11.46
C PRO A 131 -6.51 -8.18 10.17
N LEU A 132 -7.17 -7.89 9.06
CA LEU A 132 -6.64 -8.06 7.71
C LEU A 132 -6.25 -6.71 7.10
N SER A 133 -5.12 -6.69 6.40
CA SER A 133 -4.79 -5.65 5.42
C SER A 133 -4.91 -6.26 4.03
N ILE A 134 -5.71 -5.65 3.16
CA ILE A 134 -6.00 -6.20 1.84
C ILE A 134 -5.76 -5.13 0.79
N TYR A 135 -4.93 -5.45 -0.20
CA TYR A 135 -4.71 -4.62 -1.37
C TYR A 135 -5.14 -5.36 -2.63
N ILE A 136 -6.08 -4.79 -3.39
CA ILE A 136 -6.48 -5.28 -4.71
C ILE A 136 -6.03 -4.29 -5.78
N ASP A 137 -5.34 -4.80 -6.80
CA ASP A 137 -4.82 -4.02 -7.92
C ASP A 137 -5.18 -4.71 -9.23
N GLY A 138 -6.07 -4.13 -10.01
CA GLY A 138 -6.46 -4.71 -11.30
C GLY A 138 -7.52 -3.90 -12.03
N ALA A 139 -7.21 -3.46 -13.24
CA ALA A 139 -8.13 -2.65 -14.05
C ALA A 139 -9.28 -3.46 -14.68
N TYR A 140 -9.20 -4.80 -14.69
CA TYR A 140 -10.17 -5.65 -15.37
C TYR A 140 -11.47 -5.80 -14.55
N PRO A 141 -12.64 -5.45 -15.09
CA PRO A 141 -13.90 -5.45 -14.33
C PRO A 141 -14.31 -6.82 -13.77
N GLU A 142 -14.13 -7.90 -14.53
CA GLU A 142 -14.49 -9.25 -14.07
C GLU A 142 -13.64 -9.70 -12.88
N PHE A 143 -12.32 -9.46 -12.96
CA PHE A 143 -11.37 -9.70 -11.87
C PHE A 143 -11.79 -8.92 -10.63
N SER A 144 -12.02 -7.63 -10.81
CA SER A 144 -12.40 -6.70 -9.74
C SER A 144 -13.65 -7.20 -9.03
N SER A 145 -14.70 -7.56 -9.77
CA SER A 145 -15.98 -8.00 -9.17
C SER A 145 -15.83 -9.27 -8.31
N LYS A 146 -15.06 -10.27 -8.75
CA LYS A 146 -14.88 -11.53 -8.01
C LYS A 146 -13.96 -11.36 -6.80
N ALA A 147 -12.82 -10.68 -6.99
CA ALA A 147 -11.87 -10.44 -5.91
C ALA A 147 -12.48 -9.58 -4.80
N VAL A 148 -13.19 -8.51 -5.17
CA VAL A 148 -13.89 -7.63 -4.24
C VAL A 148 -14.96 -8.39 -3.46
N LYS A 149 -15.79 -9.21 -4.11
CA LYS A 149 -16.80 -10.02 -3.41
C LYS A 149 -16.18 -10.99 -2.39
N ALA A 150 -15.09 -11.67 -2.75
CA ALA A 150 -14.39 -12.56 -1.84
C ALA A 150 -13.80 -11.80 -0.63
N VAL A 151 -13.24 -10.62 -0.88
CA VAL A 151 -12.67 -9.76 0.17
C VAL A 151 -13.75 -9.24 1.13
N LEU A 152 -14.86 -8.74 0.60
CA LEU A 152 -15.95 -8.17 1.40
C LEU A 152 -16.65 -9.21 2.28
N ALA A 153 -16.62 -10.50 1.91
CA ALA A 153 -17.07 -11.58 2.78
C ALA A 153 -16.31 -11.64 4.13
N HIS A 154 -15.16 -10.98 4.23
CA HIS A 154 -14.37 -10.85 5.45
C HIS A 154 -14.43 -9.44 6.08
N GLY A 155 -15.41 -8.60 5.70
CA GLY A 155 -15.55 -7.20 6.12
C GLY A 155 -15.35 -6.95 7.62
N ALA A 156 -15.89 -7.83 8.47
CA ALA A 156 -15.76 -7.77 9.93
C ALA A 156 -14.30 -7.77 10.44
N ARG A 157 -13.37 -8.32 9.65
CA ARG A 157 -11.94 -8.46 9.99
C ARG A 157 -11.06 -7.45 9.28
N ILE A 158 -11.57 -6.70 8.31
CA ILE A 158 -10.76 -5.77 7.51
C ILE A 158 -10.37 -4.56 8.38
N GLU A 159 -9.06 -4.36 8.55
CA GLU A 159 -8.48 -3.20 9.24
C GLU A 159 -7.96 -2.17 8.23
N TYR A 160 -7.37 -2.63 7.12
CA TYR A 160 -6.90 -1.78 6.04
C TYR A 160 -7.37 -2.32 4.68
N LEU A 161 -7.93 -1.44 3.86
CA LEU A 161 -8.41 -1.80 2.53
C LEU A 161 -7.87 -0.82 1.50
N LYS A 162 -7.09 -1.33 0.54
CA LYS A 162 -6.61 -0.59 -0.62
C LYS A 162 -7.18 -1.19 -1.90
N LEU A 163 -7.81 -0.38 -2.73
CA LEU A 163 -8.44 -0.82 -3.96
C LEU A 163 -8.01 0.07 -5.12
N HIS A 164 -7.33 -0.50 -6.10
CA HIS A 164 -7.01 0.12 -7.38
C HIS A 164 -7.68 -0.69 -8.48
N VAL A 165 -8.98 -0.44 -8.66
CA VAL A 165 -9.86 -1.26 -9.49
C VAL A 165 -10.96 -0.43 -10.15
N THR A 166 -11.54 -0.96 -11.22
CA THR A 166 -12.77 -0.42 -11.81
C THR A 166 -13.97 -0.90 -10.99
N LEU A 167 -14.62 0.00 -10.25
CA LEU A 167 -15.74 -0.35 -9.37
C LEU A 167 -17.08 -0.23 -10.09
N SER A 168 -17.98 -1.18 -9.80
CA SER A 168 -19.39 -1.10 -10.20
C SER A 168 -20.26 -0.69 -9.01
N THR A 169 -21.50 -0.26 -9.25
CA THR A 169 -22.48 0.10 -8.22
C THR A 169 -22.76 -1.02 -7.20
N THR A 170 -22.48 -2.28 -7.53
CA THR A 170 -22.62 -3.38 -6.56
C THR A 170 -21.60 -3.33 -5.41
N PHE A 171 -20.48 -2.64 -5.59
CA PHE A 171 -19.46 -2.49 -4.54
C PHE A 171 -19.94 -1.65 -3.37
N THR A 172 -20.63 -0.54 -3.66
CA THR A 172 -21.05 0.43 -2.64
C THR A 172 -22.03 -0.22 -1.68
N ALA A 173 -22.95 -1.04 -2.18
CA ALA A 173 -23.89 -1.80 -1.37
C ALA A 173 -23.22 -2.88 -0.50
N ALA A 174 -22.10 -3.46 -0.95
CA ALA A 174 -21.42 -4.52 -0.19
C ALA A 174 -20.47 -3.96 0.90
N LEU A 175 -20.01 -2.71 0.77
CA LEU A 175 -19.31 -2.00 1.85
C LEU A 175 -20.26 -1.47 2.94
N GLU A 176 -21.55 -1.32 2.64
CA GLU A 176 -22.58 -1.00 3.64
C GLU A 176 -22.72 -2.13 4.67
N GLU A 177 -22.25 -3.35 4.37
CA GLU A 177 -22.18 -4.45 5.33
C GLU A 177 -21.00 -4.25 6.29
N SER A 178 -21.29 -4.29 7.60
CA SER A 178 -20.43 -3.90 8.74
C SER A 178 -18.91 -4.11 8.59
N THR A 179 -18.13 -3.01 8.65
CA THR A 179 -16.66 -2.98 8.68
C THR A 179 -16.14 -2.35 9.99
N PRO A 180 -16.38 -2.99 11.16
CA PRO A 180 -16.17 -2.38 12.48
C PRO A 180 -14.69 -2.13 12.84
N LEU A 181 -13.76 -2.85 12.21
CA LEU A 181 -12.32 -2.73 12.45
C LEU A 181 -11.61 -1.81 11.45
N LEU A 182 -12.30 -1.31 10.43
CA LEU A 182 -11.68 -0.54 9.35
C LEU A 182 -11.05 0.74 9.90
N ARG A 183 -9.74 0.88 9.73
CA ARG A 183 -8.92 2.02 10.16
C ARG A 183 -8.39 2.84 8.99
N GLY A 184 -8.00 2.15 7.91
CA GLY A 184 -7.47 2.79 6.71
C GLY A 184 -8.21 2.32 5.46
N LEU A 185 -8.61 3.29 4.64
CA LEU A 185 -9.29 3.04 3.38
C LEU A 185 -8.60 3.84 2.27
N GLU A 186 -8.10 3.14 1.25
CA GLU A 186 -7.55 3.75 0.04
C GLU A 186 -8.32 3.26 -1.18
N LEU A 187 -8.88 4.20 -1.92
CA LEU A 187 -9.74 3.92 -3.06
C LEU A 187 -9.26 4.70 -4.27
N ASN A 188 -8.70 4.01 -5.25
CA ASN A 188 -8.23 4.59 -6.49
C ASN A 188 -9.12 4.14 -7.65
N PHE A 189 -9.89 5.08 -8.19
CA PHE A 189 -10.97 4.81 -9.14
C PHE A 189 -10.55 5.13 -10.57
N LEU A 190 -10.81 4.17 -11.46
CA LEU A 190 -10.72 4.38 -12.90
C LEU A 190 -12.03 4.96 -13.48
N THR A 191 -13.11 4.98 -12.70
CA THR A 191 -14.46 5.43 -13.11
C THR A 191 -15.17 6.18 -11.99
N ASN A 192 -16.06 7.12 -12.35
CA ASN A 192 -16.78 7.96 -11.40
C ASN A 192 -17.63 7.13 -10.43
N ILE A 193 -17.63 7.50 -9.14
CA ILE A 193 -18.51 6.91 -8.12
C ILE A 193 -19.52 7.95 -7.66
N THR A 194 -20.76 7.49 -7.51
CA THR A 194 -21.92 8.32 -7.17
C THR A 194 -22.24 8.33 -5.68
N ALA A 195 -21.87 7.31 -4.90
CA ALA A 195 -22.06 7.30 -3.44
C ALA A 195 -21.17 6.26 -2.75
N LEU A 196 -20.69 6.57 -1.54
CA LEU A 196 -19.99 5.64 -0.64
C LEU A 196 -20.58 5.84 0.77
N LYS A 197 -21.07 4.77 1.41
CA LYS A 197 -21.63 4.83 2.77
C LYS A 197 -20.86 3.90 3.68
N LEU A 198 -20.25 4.46 4.72
CA LEU A 198 -19.37 3.76 5.65
C LEU A 198 -19.56 4.28 7.08
N ASP A 199 -20.79 4.66 7.43
CA ASP A 199 -21.13 5.19 8.76
C ASP A 199 -20.83 4.18 9.88
N ASP A 200 -20.89 2.88 9.57
CA ASP A 200 -20.61 1.76 10.49
C ASP A 200 -19.11 1.42 10.65
N ALA A 201 -18.20 2.33 10.26
CA ALA A 201 -16.75 2.18 10.43
C ALA A 201 -16.21 3.11 11.56
N PRO A 202 -16.48 2.84 12.85
CA PRO A 202 -16.15 3.74 13.96
C PRO A 202 -14.64 3.93 14.20
N GLN A 203 -13.83 3.00 13.71
CA GLN A 203 -12.37 3.02 13.85
C GLN A 203 -11.67 3.70 12.67
N LEU A 204 -12.40 4.21 11.67
CA LEU A 204 -11.82 4.81 10.49
C LEU A 204 -11.05 6.08 10.86
N ARG A 205 -9.79 6.18 10.41
CA ARG A 205 -8.87 7.30 10.71
C ARG A 205 -8.22 7.86 9.46
N THR A 206 -7.90 7.00 8.50
CA THR A 206 -7.19 7.38 7.27
C THR A 206 -8.05 7.05 6.07
N VAL A 207 -8.30 8.06 5.24
CA VAL A 207 -9.03 7.92 3.99
C VAL A 207 -8.22 8.54 2.86
N VAL A 208 -7.94 7.75 1.83
CA VAL A 208 -7.32 8.18 0.58
C VAL A 208 -8.29 7.87 -0.53
N ILE A 209 -8.69 8.87 -1.29
CA ILE A 209 -9.60 8.67 -2.42
C ILE A 209 -9.05 9.38 -3.64
N ASP A 210 -8.82 8.61 -4.69
CA ASP A 210 -8.40 9.09 -6.00
C ASP A 210 -9.49 8.86 -7.04
N GLY A 211 -10.09 9.95 -7.54
CA GLY A 211 -11.06 9.92 -8.63
C GLY A 211 -12.21 10.91 -8.47
N HIS A 212 -13.06 11.00 -9.49
CA HIS A 212 -14.23 11.87 -9.48
C HIS A 212 -15.29 11.34 -8.52
N ILE A 213 -15.40 11.97 -7.35
CA ILE A 213 -16.44 11.67 -6.37
C ILE A 213 -17.55 12.73 -6.52
N ALA A 214 -18.72 12.29 -6.96
CA ALA A 214 -19.94 13.04 -6.70
C ALA A 214 -20.34 12.69 -5.25
N PHE A 215 -19.97 13.55 -4.29
CA PHE A 215 -20.14 13.24 -2.87
C PHE A 215 -21.63 13.30 -2.45
N GLN A 216 -22.34 12.18 -2.64
CA GLN A 216 -23.62 11.89 -1.97
C GLN A 216 -23.44 10.83 -0.87
N GLY A 217 -22.21 10.59 -0.42
CA GLY A 217 -21.84 9.58 0.57
C GLY A 217 -21.77 10.08 2.02
N SER A 218 -21.85 9.13 2.95
CA SER A 218 -21.73 9.35 4.40
C SER A 218 -20.52 8.58 4.93
N LEU A 219 -19.51 9.34 5.36
CA LEU A 219 -18.30 8.86 6.03
C LEU A 219 -18.28 9.45 7.44
N PRO A 220 -17.65 8.78 8.42
CA PRO A 220 -17.44 9.31 9.77
C PRO A 220 -16.35 10.39 9.77
N TRP A 221 -16.62 11.51 9.10
CA TRP A 221 -15.69 12.63 8.87
C TRP A 221 -15.08 13.16 10.16
N ASP A 222 -15.88 13.20 11.23
CA ASP A 222 -15.45 13.68 12.54
C ASP A 222 -14.38 12.78 13.17
N LYS A 223 -14.24 11.51 12.74
CA LYS A 223 -13.24 10.58 13.28
C LYS A 223 -11.92 10.57 12.51
N LEU A 224 -11.88 11.18 11.32
CA LEU A 224 -10.70 11.13 10.46
C LEU A 224 -9.56 11.99 11.00
N THR A 225 -8.35 11.44 10.97
CA THR A 225 -7.09 12.12 11.29
C THR A 225 -6.24 12.37 10.06
N SER A 226 -6.41 11.57 8.99
CA SER A 226 -5.71 11.75 7.72
C SER A 226 -6.68 11.63 6.55
N LEU A 227 -6.67 12.63 5.67
CA LEU A 227 -7.54 12.69 4.50
C LEU A 227 -6.73 13.11 3.27
N THR A 228 -6.70 12.23 2.27
CA THR A 228 -6.13 12.53 0.95
C THR A 228 -7.23 12.40 -0.09
N LEU A 229 -7.45 13.47 -0.85
CA LEU A 229 -8.44 13.54 -1.91
C LEU A 229 -7.78 14.02 -3.19
N THR A 230 -7.70 13.16 -4.20
CA THR A 230 -7.15 13.49 -5.51
C THR A 230 -8.25 13.45 -6.57
N HIS A 231 -8.16 14.37 -7.55
CA HIS A 231 -9.19 14.57 -8.58
C HIS A 231 -10.56 15.04 -8.04
N VAL A 232 -10.57 15.78 -6.92
CA VAL A 232 -11.79 16.27 -6.28
C VAL A 232 -12.17 17.68 -6.73
N HIS A 233 -13.48 17.90 -6.95
CA HIS A 233 -14.03 19.22 -7.22
C HIS A 233 -14.02 20.10 -5.96
N THR A 234 -13.60 21.36 -6.13
CA THR A 234 -13.53 22.38 -5.06
C THR A 234 -14.85 22.56 -4.30
N ILE A 235 -16.00 22.44 -4.98
CA ILE A 235 -17.33 22.55 -4.37
C ILE A 235 -17.59 21.51 -3.27
N ASN A 236 -16.98 20.32 -3.38
CA ASN A 236 -17.15 19.24 -2.42
C ASN A 236 -16.15 19.34 -1.25
N CYS A 237 -15.06 20.08 -1.39
CA CYS A 237 -14.03 20.20 -0.35
C CYS A 237 -14.55 20.89 0.91
N TYR A 238 -15.24 22.04 0.79
CA TYR A 238 -15.64 22.82 1.97
C TYR A 238 -16.61 22.08 2.90
N PRO A 239 -17.70 21.43 2.41
CA PRO A 239 -18.60 20.68 3.27
C PRO A 239 -17.91 19.52 4.00
N ILE A 240 -16.95 18.88 3.35
CA ILE A 240 -16.15 17.80 3.94
C ILE A 240 -15.25 18.35 5.06
N LEU A 241 -14.44 19.37 4.75
CA LEU A 241 -13.50 19.94 5.70
C LEU A 241 -14.20 20.54 6.93
N ARG A 242 -15.44 21.04 6.79
CA ARG A 242 -16.23 21.52 7.94
C ARG A 242 -16.54 20.41 8.94
N GLN A 243 -16.68 19.17 8.48
CA GLN A 243 -17.01 18.01 9.32
C GLN A 243 -15.76 17.33 9.91
N THR A 244 -14.57 17.52 9.33
CA THR A 244 -13.33 16.87 9.75
C THR A 244 -12.57 17.66 10.83
N LYS A 245 -13.12 17.74 12.05
CA LYS A 245 -12.50 18.55 13.13
C LYS A 245 -11.26 17.94 13.77
N ASN A 246 -11.07 16.62 13.66
CA ASN A 246 -9.94 15.89 14.24
C ASN A 246 -8.80 15.64 13.25
N LEU A 247 -8.82 16.33 12.10
CA LEU A 247 -7.86 16.13 11.03
C LEU A 247 -6.48 16.67 11.43
N VAL A 248 -5.45 15.84 11.26
CA VAL A 248 -4.03 16.14 11.53
C VAL A 248 -3.26 16.30 10.23
N HIS A 249 -3.59 15.50 9.21
CA HIS A 249 -3.00 15.54 7.89
C HIS A 249 -4.07 15.66 6.81
N CYS A 250 -3.91 16.60 5.88
CA CYS A 250 -4.81 16.79 4.76
C CYS A 250 -4.02 16.99 3.46
N GLU A 251 -4.32 16.22 2.43
CA GLU A 251 -3.84 16.45 1.07
C GLU A 251 -5.02 16.55 0.10
N LEU A 252 -5.10 17.67 -0.62
CA LEU A 252 -6.10 17.89 -1.66
C LEU A 252 -5.37 18.15 -2.98
N ARG A 253 -5.66 17.34 -4.00
CA ARG A 253 -5.09 17.48 -5.35
C ARG A 253 -6.16 17.82 -6.38
N TYR A 254 -5.99 18.97 -7.02
CA TYR A 254 -6.90 19.54 -8.01
C TYR A 254 -6.37 19.32 -9.44
N PRO A 255 -7.15 18.68 -10.31
CA PRO A 255 -6.82 18.61 -11.72
C PRO A 255 -7.14 19.93 -12.41
N SER A 256 -6.26 20.36 -13.32
CA SER A 256 -6.34 21.65 -14.02
C SER A 256 -7.61 21.88 -14.83
N TYR A 257 -8.31 20.81 -15.21
CA TYR A 257 -9.50 20.84 -16.07
C TYR A 257 -10.83 20.91 -15.31
N LEU A 258 -10.86 20.83 -13.97
CA LEU A 258 -12.10 20.86 -13.17
C LEU A 258 -12.40 22.22 -12.52
N ASP A 259 -12.07 23.31 -13.19
CA ASP A 259 -12.22 24.68 -12.67
C ASP A 259 -13.70 25.12 -12.68
N THR A 260 -14.47 24.70 -11.68
CA THR A 260 -15.81 25.25 -11.45
C THR A 260 -15.73 26.43 -10.49
N MET A 261 -16.13 27.60 -10.99
CA MET A 261 -16.33 28.84 -10.24
C MET A 261 -17.07 28.56 -8.94
N THR A 262 -16.41 28.74 -7.80
CA THR A 262 -17.09 28.84 -6.51
C THR A 262 -16.57 30.06 -5.78
N ASP A 263 -17.50 30.92 -5.39
CA ASP A 263 -17.24 32.02 -4.47
C ASP A 263 -16.71 31.44 -3.14
N PRO A 264 -15.85 32.18 -2.42
CA PRO A 264 -15.40 31.75 -1.11
C PRO A 264 -16.60 31.48 -0.20
N PRO A 265 -16.54 30.45 0.65
CA PRO A 265 -17.63 30.16 1.58
C PRO A 265 -17.86 31.36 2.51
N GLU A 266 -19.12 31.64 2.85
CA GLU A 266 -19.48 32.74 3.77
C GLU A 266 -18.93 32.56 5.19
N GLN A 267 -18.50 31.34 5.56
CA GLN A 267 -17.96 31.03 6.88
C GLN A 267 -16.65 30.28 6.78
N ASP A 268 -15.74 30.66 7.66
CA ASP A 268 -14.43 30.05 7.82
C ASP A 268 -14.52 28.59 8.24
N VAL A 269 -13.57 27.80 7.73
CA VAL A 269 -13.43 26.39 8.05
C VAL A 269 -12.30 26.23 9.05
N VAL A 270 -12.68 26.02 10.32
CA VAL A 270 -11.74 25.82 11.42
C VAL A 270 -11.32 24.35 11.50
N LEU A 271 -10.03 24.09 11.42
CA LEU A 271 -9.38 22.79 11.54
C LEU A 271 -8.32 22.87 12.67
N PRO A 272 -8.74 22.63 13.93
CA PRO A 272 -7.95 22.99 15.11
C PRO A 272 -6.69 22.15 15.31
N SER A 273 -6.70 20.89 14.87
CA SER A 273 -5.61 19.93 15.09
C SER A 273 -4.76 19.67 13.84
N LEU A 274 -4.95 20.45 12.78
CA LEU A 274 -4.28 20.21 11.51
C LEU A 274 -2.83 20.65 11.57
N GLU A 275 -1.92 19.68 11.52
CA GLU A 275 -0.47 19.91 11.58
C GLU A 275 0.15 19.98 10.17
N SER A 276 -0.39 19.23 9.20
CA SER A 276 0.12 19.20 7.83
C SER A 276 -0.99 19.38 6.81
N LEU A 277 -0.83 20.37 5.93
CA LEU A 277 -1.75 20.68 4.83
C LEU A 277 -1.00 20.67 3.49
N SER A 278 -1.51 19.94 2.52
CA SER A 278 -1.01 19.91 1.15
C SER A 278 -2.13 20.24 0.18
N LEU A 279 -1.96 21.33 -0.60
CA LEU A 279 -2.90 21.78 -1.62
C LEU A 279 -2.17 21.84 -2.96
N LEU A 280 -2.36 20.82 -3.78
CA LEU A 280 -1.61 20.63 -5.02
C LEU A 280 -2.53 20.73 -6.23
N GLY A 281 -2.06 21.32 -7.32
CA GLY A 281 -2.83 21.42 -8.56
C GLY A 281 -2.92 22.83 -9.13
N ALA A 282 -3.78 23.01 -10.13
CA ALA A 282 -3.98 24.27 -10.82
C ALA A 282 -5.42 24.77 -10.67
N GLY A 283 -5.65 26.07 -10.82
CA GLY A 283 -6.99 26.68 -10.85
C GLY A 283 -7.32 27.59 -9.66
N LYS A 284 -8.61 27.85 -9.44
CA LYS A 284 -9.10 28.88 -8.49
C LYS A 284 -9.19 28.43 -7.02
N ALA A 285 -8.46 27.39 -6.61
CA ALA A 285 -8.46 26.93 -5.21
C ALA A 285 -7.81 27.92 -4.21
N LYS A 286 -7.32 29.08 -4.68
CA LYS A 286 -6.88 30.22 -3.83
C LYS A 286 -7.90 30.60 -2.74
N ASN A 287 -9.19 30.50 -3.05
CA ASN A 287 -10.27 30.86 -2.14
C ASN A 287 -10.35 29.91 -0.94
N LEU A 288 -9.89 28.67 -1.10
CA LEU A 288 -9.88 27.69 -0.02
C LEU A 288 -8.89 28.09 1.06
N LEU A 289 -7.64 28.41 0.68
CA LEU A 289 -6.61 28.85 1.62
C LEU A 289 -7.06 30.04 2.47
N ALA A 290 -7.70 31.04 1.84
CA ALA A 290 -8.19 32.22 2.54
C ALA A 290 -9.32 31.91 3.54
N ALA A 291 -10.09 30.85 3.31
CA ALA A 291 -11.21 30.45 4.17
C ALA A 291 -10.82 29.51 5.32
N LEU A 292 -9.57 29.01 5.35
CA LEU A 292 -9.11 28.10 6.40
C LEU A 292 -8.63 28.86 7.65
N VAL A 293 -8.93 28.28 8.81
CA VAL A 293 -8.36 28.66 10.12
C VAL A 293 -7.71 27.42 10.72
N VAL A 294 -6.38 27.40 10.75
CA VAL A 294 -5.55 26.20 10.99
C VAL A 294 -4.49 26.48 12.06
N PRO A 295 -4.87 26.64 13.34
CA PRO A 295 -3.98 27.15 14.38
C PRO A 295 -2.80 26.24 14.72
N ALA A 296 -2.93 24.93 14.51
CA ALA A 296 -1.87 23.95 14.79
C ALA A 296 -0.93 23.67 13.59
N LEU A 297 -1.07 24.42 12.48
CA LEU A 297 -0.35 24.11 11.25
C LEU A 297 1.17 24.30 11.40
N ASP A 298 1.90 23.23 11.12
CA ASP A 298 3.36 23.15 11.15
C ASP A 298 3.95 23.07 9.72
N LYS A 299 3.28 22.34 8.84
CA LYS A 299 3.75 22.05 7.47
C LYS A 299 2.70 22.43 6.43
N LEU A 300 3.11 23.24 5.45
CA LEU A 300 2.28 23.64 4.32
C LEU A 300 2.96 23.26 3.00
N ALA A 301 2.27 22.50 2.16
CA ALA A 301 2.65 22.30 0.77
C ALA A 301 1.60 22.93 -0.15
N VAL A 302 2.03 23.75 -1.10
CA VAL A 302 1.11 24.46 -2.01
C VAL A 302 1.70 24.58 -3.41
N THR A 303 0.86 24.39 -4.44
CA THR A 303 1.25 24.70 -5.82
C THR A 303 1.27 26.21 -6.05
N GLU A 304 2.30 26.72 -6.71
CA GLU A 304 2.51 28.16 -6.94
C GLU A 304 1.29 28.85 -7.58
N ASP A 305 0.64 28.19 -8.54
CA ASP A 305 -0.57 28.69 -9.23
C ASP A 305 -1.72 29.02 -8.26
N LEU A 306 -1.84 28.30 -7.15
CA LEU A 306 -2.88 28.51 -6.15
C LEU A 306 -2.63 29.73 -5.26
N MET A 307 -1.38 30.20 -5.19
CA MET A 307 -1.03 31.40 -4.43
C MET A 307 -1.23 32.69 -5.25
N GLY A 308 -1.41 32.58 -6.57
CA GLY A 308 -1.73 33.70 -7.45
C GLY A 308 -0.61 34.73 -7.62
N ALA A 309 -0.99 35.97 -7.95
CA ALA A 309 -0.03 37.04 -8.27
C ALA A 309 0.76 37.57 -7.07
N GLN A 310 0.22 37.42 -5.85
CA GLN A 310 0.83 37.89 -4.61
C GLN A 310 0.87 36.75 -3.57
N PRO A 311 1.80 35.80 -3.72
CA PRO A 311 1.86 34.61 -2.89
C PRO A 311 2.23 34.89 -1.42
N LEU A 312 3.01 35.93 -1.18
CA LEU A 312 3.44 36.34 0.16
C LEU A 312 2.27 36.86 0.99
N ASP A 313 1.35 37.60 0.38
CA ASP A 313 0.15 38.13 1.05
C ASP A 313 -0.80 37.00 1.47
N VAL A 314 -0.89 35.94 0.67
CA VAL A 314 -1.68 34.75 1.01
C VAL A 314 -1.10 34.05 2.24
N LEU A 315 0.23 33.91 2.31
CA LEU A 315 0.90 33.32 3.48
C LEU A 315 0.75 34.20 4.73
N HIS A 316 0.95 35.52 4.61
CA HIS A 316 0.73 36.46 5.72
C HIS A 316 -0.72 36.42 6.22
N SER A 317 -1.69 36.38 5.31
CA SER A 317 -3.11 36.28 5.66
C SER A 317 -3.40 34.97 6.40
N LEU A 318 -2.89 33.83 5.92
CA LEU A 318 -3.07 32.54 6.59
C LEU A 318 -2.44 32.52 8.00
N ILE A 319 -1.20 32.99 8.13
CA ILE A 319 -0.46 33.01 9.39
C ILE A 319 -1.12 33.96 10.38
N SER A 320 -1.48 35.17 9.95
CA SER A 320 -2.13 36.17 10.82
C SER A 320 -3.54 35.73 11.25
N LYS A 321 -4.30 35.10 10.35
CA LYS A 321 -5.65 34.61 10.65
C LYS A 321 -5.63 33.39 11.56
N SER A 322 -4.71 32.46 11.34
CA SER A 322 -4.64 31.19 12.09
C SER A 322 -3.79 31.28 13.34
N GLN A 323 -2.91 32.28 13.46
CA GLN A 323 -1.92 32.41 14.54
C GLN A 323 -1.06 31.14 14.68
N CYS A 324 -0.78 30.46 13.56
CA CYS A 324 -0.04 29.21 13.55
C CYS A 324 1.48 29.42 13.61
N GLN A 325 2.19 28.39 14.09
CA GLN A 325 3.65 28.36 14.17
C GLN A 325 4.21 27.53 13.02
N LEU A 326 3.96 27.99 11.79
CA LEU A 326 4.42 27.31 10.58
C LEU A 326 5.95 27.18 10.60
N GLN A 327 6.49 26.00 10.28
CA GLN A 327 7.94 25.75 10.23
C GLN A 327 8.41 25.39 8.82
N GLU A 328 7.61 24.60 8.08
CA GLU A 328 7.97 24.12 6.76
C GLU A 328 6.96 24.59 5.72
N VAL A 329 7.47 25.25 4.66
CA VAL A 329 6.67 25.63 3.49
C VAL A 329 7.29 25.03 2.25
N ARG A 330 6.54 24.14 1.60
CA ARG A 330 6.90 23.52 0.34
C ARG A 330 6.12 24.17 -0.79
N ILE A 331 6.83 24.77 -1.74
CA ILE A 331 6.25 25.35 -2.94
C ILE A 331 6.50 24.41 -4.11
N VAL A 332 5.42 23.94 -4.72
CA VAL A 332 5.47 23.03 -5.87
C VAL A 332 5.21 23.81 -7.15
N TYR A 333 6.15 23.77 -8.09
CA TYR A 333 6.06 24.49 -9.37
C TYR A 333 5.33 23.64 -10.41
N ALA A 334 4.18 24.12 -10.89
CA ALA A 334 3.45 23.48 -11.99
C ALA A 334 4.02 23.83 -13.38
N PHE A 335 4.55 25.05 -13.55
CA PHE A 335 5.16 25.54 -14.80
C PHE A 335 6.35 26.46 -14.51
N ARG A 336 7.28 26.58 -15.48
CA ARG A 336 8.64 27.19 -15.38
C ARG A 336 8.76 28.66 -14.93
N ARG A 337 7.76 29.28 -14.31
CA ARG A 337 7.89 30.63 -13.73
C ARG A 337 8.40 30.52 -12.29
N LYS A 338 9.71 30.32 -12.13
CA LYS A 338 10.34 30.38 -10.80
C LYS A 338 10.22 31.81 -10.26
N ILE A 339 9.18 32.11 -9.47
CA ILE A 339 9.17 33.34 -8.66
C ILE A 339 10.46 33.31 -7.82
N SER A 340 11.12 34.45 -7.73
CA SER A 340 12.44 34.59 -7.11
C SER A 340 12.45 34.05 -5.67
N GLN A 341 12.95 32.83 -5.49
CA GLN A 341 13.18 32.12 -4.22
C GLN A 341 13.79 32.99 -3.10
N PRO A 342 14.67 33.98 -3.37
CA PRO A 342 15.20 34.86 -2.33
C PRO A 342 14.13 35.69 -1.61
N LYS A 343 13.02 36.06 -2.27
CA LYS A 343 11.99 36.91 -1.68
C LYS A 343 11.28 36.22 -0.51
N TYR A 344 10.90 34.95 -0.67
CA TYR A 344 10.28 34.16 0.40
C TYR A 344 11.17 34.02 1.63
N ARG A 345 12.46 33.68 1.41
CA ARG A 345 13.43 33.50 2.51
C ARG A 345 13.76 34.80 3.24
N ASN A 346 13.77 35.93 2.54
CA ASN A 346 14.02 37.24 3.15
C ASN A 346 12.83 37.71 4.00
N GLU A 347 11.60 37.42 3.58
CA GLU A 347 10.39 37.90 4.24
C GLU A 347 9.97 37.02 5.43
N PHE A 348 10.28 35.72 5.36
CA PHE A 348 10.02 34.77 6.44
C PHE A 348 11.30 34.01 6.84
N PRO A 349 12.22 34.64 7.57
CA PRO A 349 13.52 34.05 7.91
C PRO A 349 13.43 32.85 8.87
N SER A 350 12.33 32.70 9.60
CA SER A 350 12.07 31.56 10.50
C SER A 350 11.48 30.33 9.79
N LEU A 351 11.09 30.44 8.52
CA LEU A 351 10.47 29.35 7.76
C LEU A 351 11.50 28.61 6.91
N CYS A 352 11.43 27.28 6.95
CA CYS A 352 12.16 26.43 6.02
C CYS A 352 11.39 26.31 4.71
N PHE A 353 11.91 26.93 3.65
CA PHE A 353 11.34 26.81 2.31
C PHE A 353 12.02 25.71 1.48
N THR A 354 11.20 24.75 1.04
CA THR A 354 11.56 23.75 0.04
C THR A 354 10.82 24.05 -1.27
N PHE A 355 11.51 23.84 -2.38
CA PHE A 355 11.00 24.15 -3.72
C PHE A 355 11.15 22.91 -4.58
N GLU A 356 10.05 22.40 -5.12
CA GLU A 356 10.00 21.17 -5.90
C GLU A 356 9.34 21.44 -7.26
N ASP A 357 9.92 20.89 -8.34
CA ASP A 357 9.29 20.91 -9.66
C ASP A 357 8.28 19.75 -9.73
N ALA A 358 7.02 20.02 -10.11
CA ALA A 358 5.97 19.00 -10.16
C ALA A 358 6.24 17.87 -11.18
N TYR A 359 7.09 18.15 -12.18
CA TYR A 359 7.53 17.24 -13.24
C TYR A 359 9.05 17.36 -13.46
N PRO A 360 9.88 16.59 -12.73
CA PRO A 360 11.32 16.63 -12.93
C PRO A 360 11.79 16.13 -14.31
N ASP A 361 10.97 15.32 -15.00
CA ASP A 361 11.32 14.62 -16.26
C ASP A 361 10.61 15.17 -17.53
N ALA A 362 9.97 16.33 -17.47
CA ALA A 362 9.36 16.92 -18.67
C ALA A 362 10.46 17.44 -19.64
N ASN A 363 10.73 16.65 -20.68
CA ASN A 363 11.71 16.91 -21.73
C ASN A 363 11.58 18.35 -22.28
N PRO A 364 12.64 19.19 -22.28
CA PRO A 364 12.56 20.59 -22.70
C PRO A 364 12.27 20.87 -24.18
N TYR A 365 12.09 19.85 -25.02
CA TYR A 365 12.14 19.98 -26.48
C TYR A 365 10.92 19.40 -27.23
N SER A 366 9.73 19.40 -26.63
CA SER A 366 8.51 18.94 -27.32
C SER A 366 7.43 20.00 -27.44
N GLU A 367 7.79 21.21 -27.84
CA GLU A 367 6.86 22.14 -28.51
C GLU A 367 7.60 22.76 -29.70
N ASP A 368 6.86 22.87 -30.82
CA ASP A 368 7.18 23.55 -32.08
C ASP A 368 7.84 22.76 -33.22
N GLU A 369 7.09 21.82 -33.81
CA GLU A 369 7.02 21.69 -35.28
C GLU A 369 5.55 21.49 -35.70
N ASP A 370 4.74 22.54 -35.50
CA ASP A 370 3.53 22.76 -36.29
C ASP A 370 3.84 23.89 -37.27
N SER A 371 4.61 23.56 -38.31
CA SER A 371 4.74 24.37 -39.51
C SER A 371 4.15 23.58 -40.66
N GLY A 372 2.98 24.01 -41.11
CA GLY A 372 2.35 23.47 -42.30
C GLY A 372 3.28 23.51 -43.51
N SER A 373 3.22 22.45 -44.29
CA SER A 373 3.54 22.49 -45.71
C SER A 373 2.57 21.58 -46.44
N ASP A 374 1.79 22.21 -47.32
CA ASP A 374 1.08 21.62 -48.44
C ASP A 374 1.79 20.39 -49.01
N PHE A 375 1.02 19.34 -49.30
CA PHE A 375 1.25 18.55 -50.51
C PHE A 375 -0.09 18.04 -51.05
N ASP A 376 -0.50 18.64 -52.16
CA ASP A 376 -1.38 18.06 -53.17
C ASP A 376 -0.82 16.71 -53.66
N LEU A 377 -1.67 15.67 -53.65
CA LEU A 377 -2.06 14.82 -54.80
C LEU A 377 -2.95 13.65 -54.38
#